data_AF-A0A3D5JU23-F1
#
_entry.id   AF-A0A3D5JU23-F1
#
_cell.length_a   1.000
_cell.length_b   1.000
_cell.length_c   1.000
_cell.angle_alpha   90.00
_cell.angle_beta   90.00
_cell.angle_gamma   90.00
#
_symmetry.space_group_name_H-M   'P 1'
#
loop_
_entity.id
_entity.type
_entity.pdbx_description
1 polymer ?
#
loop_
_entity_poly.entity_id
_entity_poly.type
_entity_poly.pdbx_seq_one_letter_code
_entity_poly.pdbx_strand_id
1 'polypeptide(L)'
;MIGRLRGIVAYKAPPWLLVDVNGVGYELEAPMSTFYDLPELGREVTLFTHYAQKEDSVSLYGFLREGERRLFRDVQKVSGIGAKIALAVLSGVSVDEFARMLQAGDITALTRIPGIGKKTAERMVLELRDRAANFGVGGAPIAGAAPATDPVSEATVALQQLGYKPTEAARM
;
A
#
# COMPACT_ATOMS: atom_id res chain seq x y z
N MET A 1 10.25 6.94 10.58
CA MET A 1 9.30 6.25 9.65
C MET A 1 8.33 5.43 10.48
N ILE A 2 7.01 5.61 10.31
CA ILE A 2 5.98 4.85 11.02
C ILE A 2 5.42 3.79 10.07
N GLY A 3 5.67 2.51 10.35
CA GLY A 3 5.31 1.39 9.47
C GLY A 3 4.06 0.61 9.89
N ARG A 4 3.67 0.67 11.15
CA ARG A 4 2.48 0.03 11.71
C ARG A 4 2.05 0.79 12.96
N LEU A 5 0.74 0.91 13.17
CA LEU A 5 0.17 1.39 14.43
C LEU A 5 -0.75 0.32 15.01
N ARG A 6 -0.72 0.17 16.33
CA ARG A 6 -1.67 -0.63 17.10
C ARG A 6 -2.17 0.23 18.25
N GLY A 7 -3.48 0.38 18.38
CA GLY A 7 -4.09 1.26 19.36
C GLY A 7 -5.60 1.23 19.30
N ILE A 8 -6.25 2.17 19.97
CA ILE A 8 -7.71 2.26 20.08
C ILE A 8 -8.26 3.22 19.03
N VAL A 9 -9.32 2.82 18.33
CA VAL A 9 -10.03 3.72 17.41
C VAL A 9 -10.78 4.76 18.22
N ALA A 10 -10.26 5.98 18.26
CA ALA A 10 -10.78 7.06 19.09
C ALA A 10 -11.77 7.96 18.33
N TYR A 11 -11.62 8.10 17.01
CA TYR A 11 -12.51 8.88 16.17
C TYR A 11 -12.54 8.36 14.72
N LYS A 12 -13.70 8.45 14.05
CA LYS A 12 -13.88 8.08 12.64
C LYS A 12 -14.70 9.16 11.91
N ALA A 13 -14.14 9.78 10.88
CA ALA A 13 -14.87 10.63 9.95
C ALA A 13 -14.18 10.59 8.57
N PRO A 14 -14.62 9.71 7.65
CA PRO A 14 -13.91 9.48 6.39
C PRO A 14 -13.56 10.78 5.63
N PRO A 15 -12.33 10.91 5.10
CA PRO A 15 -11.26 9.90 5.11
C PRO A 15 -10.44 9.86 6.40
N TRP A 16 -10.75 10.69 7.40
CA TRP A 16 -9.98 10.89 8.63
C TRP A 16 -10.29 9.85 9.72
N LEU A 17 -9.24 9.37 10.36
CA LEU A 17 -9.25 8.38 11.43
C LEU A 17 -8.28 8.82 12.54
N LEU A 18 -8.69 8.71 13.80
CA LEU A 18 -7.80 8.93 14.94
C LEU A 18 -7.60 7.61 15.69
N VAL A 19 -6.33 7.22 15.84
CA VAL A 19 -5.91 6.06 16.63
C VAL A 19 -5.14 6.55 17.86
N ASP A 20 -5.67 6.28 19.04
CA ASP A 20 -4.96 6.50 20.30
C ASP A 20 -3.98 5.35 20.54
N VAL A 21 -2.70 5.66 20.67
CA VAL A 21 -1.66 4.71 21.03
C VAL A 21 -1.07 5.15 22.37
N ASN A 22 -1.61 4.60 23.45
CA ASN A 22 -1.17 4.86 24.82
C ASN A 22 -1.16 6.36 25.18
N GLY A 23 -2.23 7.09 24.81
CA GLY A 23 -2.40 8.51 25.09
C GLY A 23 -1.85 9.45 24.03
N VAL A 24 -1.29 8.93 22.93
CA VAL A 24 -0.89 9.71 21.76
C VAL A 24 -1.87 9.48 20.62
N GLY A 25 -2.59 10.53 20.24
CA GLY A 25 -3.53 10.50 19.11
C GLY A 25 -2.80 10.66 17.77
N TYR A 26 -2.80 9.61 16.96
CA TYR A 26 -2.33 9.67 15.57
C TYR A 26 -3.51 9.91 14.64
N GLU A 27 -3.46 11.00 13.87
CA GLU A 27 -4.39 11.28 12.79
C GLU A 27 -3.90 10.62 11.49
N LEU A 28 -4.80 9.89 10.84
CA LEU A 28 -4.55 9.21 9.57
C LEU A 28 -5.65 9.51 8.56
N GLU A 29 -5.28 9.47 7.28
CA GLU A 29 -6.24 9.30 6.19
C GLU A 29 -6.28 7.81 5.77
N ALA A 30 -7.46 7.27 5.50
CA ALA A 30 -7.63 5.89 5.05
C ALA A 30 -8.65 5.79 3.89
N PRO A 31 -8.55 4.77 3.01
CA PRO A 31 -9.55 4.56 1.97
C PRO A 31 -10.88 4.10 2.56
N MET A 32 -11.99 4.32 1.86
CA MET A 32 -13.33 3.91 2.33
C MET A 32 -13.42 2.41 2.61
N SER A 33 -12.72 1.58 1.84
CA SER A 33 -12.59 0.14 2.06
C SER A 33 -12.08 -0.21 3.46
N THR A 34 -11.12 0.57 3.97
CA THR A 34 -10.64 0.42 5.35
C THR A 34 -11.73 0.76 6.36
N PHE A 35 -12.50 1.83 6.14
CA PHE A 35 -13.57 2.23 7.07
C PHE A 35 -14.69 1.19 7.22
N TYR A 36 -15.00 0.43 6.17
CA TYR A 36 -16.00 -0.63 6.24
C TYR A 36 -15.58 -1.78 7.17
N ASP A 37 -14.29 -2.07 7.23
CA ASP A 37 -13.73 -3.19 8.00
C ASP A 37 -13.17 -2.74 9.38
N LEU A 38 -13.18 -1.43 9.69
CA LEU A 38 -12.67 -0.91 10.96
C LEU A 38 -13.56 -1.32 12.15
N PRO A 39 -12.99 -1.73 13.29
CA PRO A 39 -13.76 -2.05 14.48
C PRO A 39 -14.41 -0.78 15.07
N GLU A 40 -15.43 -0.94 15.91
CA GLU A 40 -16.16 0.18 16.54
C GLU A 40 -15.25 1.14 17.33
N LEU A 41 -15.76 2.35 17.61
CA LEU A 41 -15.06 3.30 18.48
C LEU A 41 -14.76 2.67 19.85
N GLY A 42 -13.58 2.95 20.40
CA GLY A 42 -13.11 2.39 21.66
C GLY A 42 -12.54 0.96 21.55
N ARG A 43 -12.48 0.38 20.34
CA ARG A 43 -11.87 -0.95 20.12
C ARG A 43 -10.47 -0.86 19.55
N GLU A 44 -9.67 -1.91 19.80
CA GLU A 44 -8.31 -2.01 19.29
C GLU A 44 -8.30 -2.27 17.77
N VAL A 45 -7.39 -1.61 17.06
CA VAL A 45 -7.08 -1.84 15.65
C VAL A 45 -5.56 -1.95 15.47
N THR A 46 -5.15 -2.73 14.46
CA THR A 46 -3.79 -2.67 13.91
C THR A 46 -3.85 -2.22 12.45
N LEU A 47 -3.08 -1.19 12.10
CA LEU A 47 -3.01 -0.63 10.77
C LEU A 47 -1.58 -0.68 10.24
N PHE A 48 -1.43 -1.07 8.98
CA PHE A 48 -0.23 -0.79 8.20
C PHE A 48 -0.25 0.68 7.80
N THR A 49 0.87 1.37 7.97
CA THR A 49 0.94 2.81 7.71
C THR A 49 1.92 3.18 6.62
N HIS A 50 1.58 4.21 5.83
CA HIS A 50 2.52 4.94 5.00
C HIS A 50 2.71 6.34 5.58
N TYR A 51 3.93 6.64 6.01
CA TYR A 51 4.36 7.95 6.47
C TYR A 51 4.89 8.74 5.28
N ALA A 52 4.22 9.84 4.95
CA ALA A 52 4.62 10.76 3.90
C ALA A 52 5.07 12.08 4.51
N GLN A 53 6.31 12.48 4.22
CA GLN A 53 6.85 13.76 4.64
C GLN A 53 7.10 14.63 3.42
N LYS A 54 6.56 15.85 3.48
CA LYS A 54 6.83 16.96 2.56
C LYS A 54 7.53 18.06 3.35
N GLU A 55 7.98 19.10 2.67
CA GLU A 55 8.70 20.22 3.31
C GLU A 55 7.89 20.85 4.46
N ASP A 56 6.60 21.11 4.24
CA ASP A 56 5.75 21.82 5.20
C ASP A 56 4.68 20.93 5.88
N SER A 57 4.67 19.62 5.61
CA SER A 57 3.62 18.74 6.15
C SER A 57 4.07 17.30 6.32
N VAL A 58 3.44 16.66 7.29
CA VAL A 58 3.53 15.22 7.53
C VAL A 58 2.13 14.65 7.44
N SER A 59 1.98 13.57 6.68
CA SER A 59 0.71 12.86 6.52
C SER A 59 0.91 11.39 6.82
N LEU A 60 -0.05 10.79 7.51
CA LEU A 60 -0.08 9.37 7.79
C LEU A 60 -1.27 8.75 7.04
N TYR A 61 -1.02 7.66 6.33
CA TYR A 61 -2.06 6.90 5.65
C TYR A 61 -2.19 5.53 6.27
N GLY A 62 -3.40 5.09 6.58
CA GLY A 62 -3.70 3.83 7.25
C GLY A 62 -4.39 2.81 6.35
N PHE A 63 -3.99 1.53 6.48
CA PHE A 63 -4.54 0.40 5.73
C PHE A 63 -4.68 -0.81 6.66
N LEU A 64 -5.74 -1.60 6.50
CA LEU A 64 -5.92 -2.83 7.29
C LEU A 64 -5.05 -3.98 6.76
N ARG A 65 -4.76 -3.97 5.46
CA ARG A 65 -3.98 -5.02 4.80
C ARG A 65 -2.70 -4.46 4.20
N GLU A 66 -1.62 -5.24 4.27
CA GLU A 66 -0.34 -4.85 3.68
C GLU A 66 -0.42 -4.69 2.15
N GLY A 67 -1.24 -5.50 1.48
CA GLY A 67 -1.48 -5.39 0.04
C GLY A 67 -2.06 -4.03 -0.37
N GLU A 68 -2.99 -3.49 0.43
CA GLU A 68 -3.58 -2.16 0.21
C GLU A 68 -2.50 -1.07 0.33
N ARG A 69 -1.66 -1.13 1.37
CA ARG A 69 -0.54 -0.20 1.55
C ARG A 69 0.47 -0.25 0.42
N ARG A 70 0.78 -1.45 -0.08
CA ARG A 70 1.70 -1.65 -1.21
C ARG A 70 1.12 -1.04 -2.47
N LEU A 71 -0.13 -1.36 -2.79
CA LEU A 71 -0.82 -0.79 -3.94
C LEU A 71 -0.84 0.74 -3.86
N PHE A 72 -1.16 1.32 -2.69
CA PHE A 72 -1.12 2.76 -2.46
C PHE A 72 0.24 3.39 -2.82
N ARG A 73 1.35 2.74 -2.45
CA ARG A 73 2.71 3.20 -2.76
C ARG A 73 3.04 3.02 -4.24
N ASP A 74 2.61 1.93 -4.85
CA ASP A 74 2.93 1.61 -6.24
C ASP A 74 2.19 2.52 -7.21
N VAL A 75 0.90 2.81 -6.99
CA VAL A 75 0.15 3.74 -7.86
C VAL A 75 0.72 5.16 -7.79
N GLN A 76 1.25 5.59 -6.66
CA GLN A 76 1.89 6.91 -6.53
C GLN A 76 3.22 7.05 -7.29
N LYS A 77 3.84 5.94 -7.70
CA LYS A 77 5.02 6.00 -8.57
C LYS A 77 4.66 6.47 -9.97
N VAL A 78 3.39 6.35 -10.36
CA VAL A 78 2.89 6.83 -11.64
C VAL A 78 2.80 8.34 -11.64
N SER A 79 3.46 8.98 -12.60
CA SER A 79 3.49 10.44 -12.70
C SER A 79 2.07 11.01 -12.83
N GLY A 80 1.72 11.91 -11.90
CA GLY A 80 0.39 12.54 -11.81
C GLY A 80 -0.54 11.90 -10.77
N ILE A 81 -0.12 10.83 -10.09
CA ILE A 81 -0.91 10.19 -9.02
C ILE A 81 -0.33 10.58 -7.65
N GLY A 82 -1.08 11.39 -6.92
CA GLY A 82 -0.81 11.69 -5.51
C GLY A 82 -1.67 10.84 -4.56
N ALA A 83 -1.43 10.98 -3.26
CA ALA A 83 -2.12 10.26 -2.20
C ALA A 83 -3.66 10.28 -2.33
N LYS A 84 -4.26 11.42 -2.67
CA LYS A 84 -5.72 11.55 -2.83
C LYS A 84 -6.29 10.59 -3.90
N ILE A 85 -5.62 10.50 -5.07
CA ILE A 85 -6.04 9.60 -6.15
C ILE A 85 -5.76 8.15 -5.75
N ALA A 86 -4.64 7.89 -5.08
CA ALA A 86 -4.30 6.56 -4.59
C ALA A 86 -5.32 6.02 -3.55
N LEU A 87 -5.80 6.88 -2.64
CA LEU A 87 -6.90 6.54 -1.73
C LEU A 87 -8.21 6.31 -2.51
N ALA A 88 -8.49 7.09 -3.55
CA ALA A 88 -9.67 6.91 -4.39
C ALA A 88 -9.66 5.55 -5.12
N VAL A 89 -8.51 5.11 -5.63
CA VAL A 89 -8.33 3.76 -6.21
C VAL A 89 -8.73 2.69 -5.19
N LEU A 90 -8.12 2.73 -4.00
CA LEU A 90 -8.38 1.74 -2.94
C LEU A 90 -9.77 1.85 -2.32
N SER A 91 -10.47 2.96 -2.54
CA SER A 91 -11.86 3.15 -2.11
C SER A 91 -12.86 2.60 -3.14
N GLY A 92 -12.49 2.59 -4.43
CA GLY A 92 -13.38 2.18 -5.51
C GLY A 92 -13.24 0.72 -5.94
N VAL A 93 -12.05 0.13 -5.78
CA VAL A 93 -11.75 -1.24 -6.24
C VAL A 93 -10.84 -1.97 -5.27
N SER A 94 -10.99 -3.30 -5.21
CA SER A 94 -10.07 -4.15 -4.45
C SER A 94 -8.70 -4.25 -5.13
N VAL A 95 -7.67 -4.67 -4.39
CA VAL A 95 -6.31 -4.87 -4.93
C VAL A 95 -6.32 -5.85 -6.11
N ASP A 96 -7.06 -6.96 -5.98
CA ASP A 96 -7.14 -8.00 -7.01
C ASP A 96 -7.92 -7.54 -8.25
N GLU A 97 -8.98 -6.76 -8.07
CA GLU A 97 -9.73 -6.18 -9.18
C GLU A 97 -8.90 -5.13 -9.93
N PHE A 98 -8.18 -4.27 -9.21
CA PHE A 98 -7.28 -3.31 -9.82
C PHE A 98 -6.15 -4.00 -10.61
N ALA A 99 -5.56 -5.05 -10.06
CA ALA A 99 -4.57 -5.86 -10.77
C ALA A 99 -5.13 -6.45 -12.07
N ARG A 100 -6.36 -6.97 -12.04
CA ARG A 100 -7.06 -7.48 -13.23
C ARG A 100 -7.30 -6.39 -14.27
N MET A 101 -7.75 -5.21 -13.87
CA MET A 101 -7.94 -4.06 -14.78
C MET A 101 -6.63 -3.69 -15.50
N LEU A 102 -5.50 -3.66 -14.78
CA LEU A 102 -4.19 -3.38 -15.37
C LEU A 102 -3.72 -4.48 -16.33
N GLN A 103 -3.88 -5.74 -15.96
CA GLN A 103 -3.48 -6.88 -16.79
C GLN A 103 -4.26 -6.93 -18.11
N ALA A 104 -5.58 -6.69 -18.03
CA ALA A 104 -6.49 -6.61 -19.16
C ALA A 104 -6.30 -5.33 -20.00
N GLY A 105 -5.61 -4.32 -19.48
CA GLY A 105 -5.49 -3.01 -20.11
C GLY A 105 -6.83 -2.28 -20.23
N ASP A 106 -7.74 -2.49 -19.27
CA ASP A 106 -9.09 -1.91 -19.28
C ASP A 106 -9.06 -0.43 -18.87
N ILE A 107 -8.74 0.42 -19.84
CA ILE A 107 -8.70 1.88 -19.67
C ILE A 107 -10.06 2.43 -19.26
N THR A 108 -11.15 1.88 -19.80
CA THR A 108 -12.51 2.35 -19.51
C THR A 108 -12.85 2.13 -18.04
N ALA A 109 -12.55 0.96 -17.47
CA ALA A 109 -12.75 0.70 -16.06
C ALA A 109 -11.90 1.64 -15.17
N LEU A 110 -10.62 1.81 -15.50
CA LEU A 110 -9.72 2.69 -14.75
C LEU A 110 -10.20 4.15 -14.74
N THR A 111 -10.75 4.65 -15.86
CA THR A 111 -11.27 6.03 -15.94
C THR A 111 -12.55 6.28 -15.14
N ARG A 112 -13.23 5.23 -14.65
CA ARG A 112 -14.38 5.38 -13.75
C ARG A 112 -13.97 5.76 -12.32
N ILE A 113 -12.70 5.57 -11.97
CA ILE A 113 -12.17 5.95 -10.66
C ILE A 113 -12.03 7.50 -10.64
N PRO A 114 -12.64 8.18 -9.66
CA PRO A 114 -12.59 9.64 -9.59
C PRO A 114 -11.15 10.19 -9.58
N GLY A 115 -10.89 11.13 -10.49
CA GLY A 115 -9.56 11.74 -10.65
C GLY A 115 -8.63 11.02 -11.63
N ILE A 116 -9.02 9.87 -12.19
CA ILE A 116 -8.24 9.16 -13.21
C ILE A 116 -8.81 9.48 -14.60
N GLY A 117 -8.07 10.31 -15.35
CA GLY A 117 -8.38 10.57 -16.76
C GLY A 117 -7.77 9.51 -17.70
N LYS A 118 -8.19 9.51 -18.97
CA LYS A 118 -7.73 8.56 -19.99
C LYS A 118 -6.19 8.46 -20.08
N LYS A 119 -5.50 9.59 -20.14
CA LYS A 119 -4.03 9.64 -20.22
C LYS A 119 -3.35 9.05 -18.98
N THR A 120 -3.93 9.29 -17.80
CA THR A 120 -3.43 8.71 -16.55
C THR A 120 -3.67 7.22 -16.51
N ALA A 121 -4.85 6.74 -16.92
CA ALA A 121 -5.16 5.32 -17.02
C ALA A 121 -4.23 4.58 -18.00
N GLU A 122 -3.97 5.15 -19.19
CA GLU A 122 -3.02 4.59 -20.17
C GLU A 122 -1.62 4.48 -19.57
N ARG A 123 -1.17 5.51 -18.85
CA ARG A 123 0.12 5.50 -18.15
C ARG A 123 0.17 4.47 -17.03
N MET A 124 -0.90 4.33 -16.25
CA MET A 124 -0.98 3.31 -15.20
C MET A 124 -0.85 1.91 -15.77
N VAL A 125 -1.53 1.61 -16.88
CA VAL A 125 -1.38 0.31 -17.57
C VAL A 125 0.07 0.14 -18.03
N LEU A 126 0.66 1.14 -18.68
CA LEU A 126 2.04 1.04 -19.17
C LEU A 126 3.07 0.80 -18.04
N GLU A 127 2.97 1.53 -16.93
CA GLU A 127 3.98 1.52 -15.88
C GLU A 127 3.78 0.43 -14.81
N LEU A 128 2.54 -0.03 -14.61
CA LEU A 128 2.19 -0.96 -13.52
C LEU A 128 1.82 -2.36 -13.99
N ARG A 129 1.55 -2.60 -15.28
CA ARG A 129 1.09 -3.91 -15.77
C ARG A 129 2.04 -5.06 -15.41
N ASP A 130 3.34 -4.86 -15.57
CA ASP A 130 4.33 -5.90 -15.23
C ASP A 130 4.40 -6.17 -13.72
N ARG A 131 4.07 -5.16 -12.90
CA ARG A 131 4.03 -5.27 -11.43
C ARG A 131 2.70 -5.81 -10.91
N ALA A 132 1.65 -5.78 -11.72
CA ALA A 132 0.30 -6.16 -11.32
C ALA A 132 0.22 -7.62 -10.82
N ALA A 133 1.05 -8.51 -11.38
CA ALA A 133 1.15 -9.90 -10.93
C ALA A 133 1.64 -10.04 -9.47
N ASN A 134 2.36 -9.04 -8.96
CA ASN A 134 2.94 -9.05 -7.61
C ASN A 134 2.07 -8.34 -6.57
N PHE A 135 0.96 -7.71 -6.96
CA PHE A 135 0.08 -7.01 -6.00
C PHE A 135 -0.66 -7.96 -5.06
N GLY A 136 -1.02 -9.15 -5.54
CA GLY A 136 -1.72 -10.19 -4.75
C GLY A 136 -0.78 -11.12 -3.97
N VAL A 137 0.52 -11.09 -4.24
CA VAL A 137 1.49 -11.91 -3.49
C VAL A 137 1.78 -11.20 -2.17
N GLY A 138 1.01 -11.60 -1.17
CA GLY A 138 1.12 -11.14 0.21
C GLY A 138 2.57 -11.03 0.64
N GLY A 139 2.90 -9.86 1.19
CA GLY A 139 4.23 -9.61 1.71
C GLY A 139 4.68 -10.65 2.71
N ALA A 140 5.95 -11.04 2.59
CA ALA A 140 6.67 -11.74 3.64
C ALA A 140 6.27 -11.16 5.01
N PRO A 141 5.90 -12.02 5.97
CA PRO A 141 5.44 -11.58 7.28
C PRO A 141 6.49 -10.66 7.90
N ILE A 142 6.03 -9.52 8.40
CA ILE A 142 6.79 -8.71 9.35
C ILE A 142 7.03 -9.58 10.58
N ALA A 143 8.26 -10.13 10.66
CA ALA A 143 8.89 -10.80 11.78
C ALA A 143 7.93 -11.53 12.74
N GLY A 144 7.66 -12.79 12.43
CA GLY A 144 6.94 -13.72 13.31
C GLY A 144 6.65 -15.01 12.56
N ALA A 145 7.67 -15.86 12.42
CA ALA A 145 7.67 -17.14 11.69
C ALA A 145 7.55 -17.01 10.15
N ALA A 146 8.70 -16.94 9.47
CA ALA A 146 8.77 -17.27 8.05
C ALA A 146 8.67 -18.80 7.88
N PRO A 147 7.94 -19.31 6.87
CA PRO A 147 8.16 -20.68 6.41
C PRO A 147 9.59 -20.77 5.86
N ALA A 148 10.26 -21.91 6.05
CA ALA A 148 11.65 -22.11 5.66
C ALA A 148 11.85 -21.89 4.15
N THR A 149 12.20 -20.67 3.74
CA THR A 149 12.87 -20.41 2.48
C THR A 149 14.32 -20.83 2.59
N ASP A 150 14.86 -21.36 1.50
CA ASP A 150 16.28 -21.68 1.36
C ASP A 150 17.13 -20.47 1.78
N PRO A 151 17.96 -20.58 2.84
CA PRO A 151 18.79 -19.48 3.35
C PRO A 151 19.68 -18.87 2.27
N VAL A 152 20.08 -19.66 1.28
CA VAL A 152 20.90 -19.19 0.15
C VAL A 152 20.11 -18.24 -0.73
N SER A 153 18.86 -18.59 -1.05
CA SER A 153 17.99 -17.72 -1.85
C SER A 153 17.71 -16.38 -1.15
N GLU A 154 17.55 -16.39 0.17
CA GLU A 154 17.34 -15.18 0.96
C GLU A 154 18.60 -14.30 0.98
N ALA A 155 19.78 -14.91 1.17
CA ALA A 155 21.06 -14.23 1.10
C ALA A 155 21.32 -13.61 -0.28
N THR A 156 21.03 -14.32 -1.37
CA THR A 156 21.18 -13.80 -2.73
C THR A 156 20.28 -12.58 -2.97
N VAL A 157 19.03 -12.61 -2.52
CA VAL A 157 18.11 -11.46 -2.64
C VAL A 157 18.60 -10.28 -1.80
N ALA A 158 19.09 -10.52 -0.59
CA ALA A 158 19.66 -9.47 0.26
C ALA A 158 20.91 -8.82 -0.36
N LEU A 159 21.81 -9.62 -0.95
CA LEU A 159 22.99 -9.12 -1.65
C LEU A 159 22.62 -8.28 -2.87
N GLN A 160 21.61 -8.68 -3.64
CA GLN A 160 21.13 -7.88 -4.76
C GLN A 160 20.56 -6.52 -4.29
N GLN A 161 19.87 -6.48 -3.14
CA GLN A 161 19.39 -5.22 -2.55
C GLN A 161 20.53 -4.30 -2.05
N LEU A 162 21.67 -4.89 -1.68
CA LEU A 162 22.90 -4.15 -1.35
C LEU A 162 23.66 -3.66 -2.60
N GLY A 163 23.17 -3.97 -3.81
CA GLY A 163 23.72 -3.48 -5.07
C GLY A 163 24.64 -4.47 -5.79
N TYR A 164 24.78 -5.71 -5.31
CA TYR A 164 25.55 -6.74 -6.01
C TYR A 164 24.82 -7.23 -7.26
N LYS A 165 25.56 -7.51 -8.33
CA LYS A 165 24.97 -8.07 -9.54
C LYS A 165 24.47 -9.49 -9.28
N PRO A 166 23.43 -9.98 -9.98
CA PRO A 166 22.86 -11.31 -9.74
C PRO A 166 23.88 -12.46 -9.79
N THR A 167 24.88 -12.36 -10.69
CA THR A 167 25.96 -13.33 -10.84
C THR A 167 27.00 -13.29 -9.72
N GLU A 168 27.16 -12.14 -9.06
CA GLU A 168 28.06 -11.96 -7.91
C GLU A 168 27.38 -12.44 -6.63
N ALA A 169 26.09 -12.09 -6.46
CA ALA A 169 25.27 -12.51 -5.34
C ALA A 169 25.06 -14.04 -5.26
N ALA A 170 25.11 -14.75 -6.40
CA ALA A 170 24.99 -16.21 -6.47
C ALA A 170 26.32 -16.96 -6.25
N ARG A 171 27.45 -16.24 -6.15
CA ARG A 171 28.80 -16.82 -5.98
C ARG A 171 29.38 -16.62 -4.57
N MET A 172 28.70 -15.84 -3.72
CA MET A 172 29.02 -15.67 -2.31
C MET A 172 28.29 -16.72 -1.47
#